data_AF-A0A2N1RM05-F1
#
_entry.id   AF-A0A2N1RM05-F1
#
_cell.length_a   1.000
_cell.length_b   1.000
_cell.length_c   1.000
_cell.angle_alpha   90.00
_cell.angle_beta   90.00
_cell.angle_gamma   90.00
#
_symmetry.space_group_name_H-M   'P 1'
#
loop_
_entity.id
_entity.type
_entity.pdbx_description
1 polymer ?
#
loop_
_entity_poly.entity_id
_entity_poly.type
_entity_poly.pdbx_seq_one_letter_code
_entity_poly.pdbx_strand_id
1 'polypeptide(L)'
;MNSGIRTGRNRTVNHSSFMDDYKAKLITAEQAAGLVRSGDALFTGGGVNIPKAFSTALGARASELRNVTILQGFAMALYDYMKPEAKESFNIETMFVGPLERICMEWGVGTYKPHSFSDLGNVALKAAPRVVAFSATPPDKDGFVNKSCFGSFLPKKECLEPAEVVICEINNHLPWCSGEDFKVHISEIDFIVENNSPIFELPEIPITDVENRMAGYIVEMIPDGSTIQLGFGGLGNAIGHMLYSKKDLGMHSEVVTPSVTELVKAGVITGGKKNFYPGKIVTAFAVGTNQFYRDL
;
A
#
# COMPACT_ATOMS: atom_id res chain seq x y z
N MET A 1 32.72 -26.35 0.60
CA MET A 1 32.14 -27.28 -0.40
C MET A 1 30.98 -26.57 -1.07
N ASN A 2 31.01 -26.51 -2.40
CA ASN A 2 30.05 -25.83 -3.27
C ASN A 2 28.63 -26.38 -3.17
N SER A 3 27.64 -25.48 -3.15
CA SER A 3 26.38 -25.55 -3.89
C SER A 3 25.63 -24.23 -3.62
N GLY A 4 25.75 -23.18 -4.43
CA GLY A 4 25.29 -23.16 -5.81
C GLY A 4 24.21 -22.08 -5.91
N ILE A 5 24.60 -20.80 -5.83
CA ILE A 5 23.73 -19.67 -6.16
C ILE A 5 23.57 -19.72 -7.69
N ARG A 6 22.50 -20.35 -8.16
CA ARG A 6 22.14 -20.40 -9.57
C ARG A 6 21.40 -19.11 -9.97
N THR A 7 22.10 -18.26 -10.72
CA THR A 7 21.72 -17.67 -12.03
C THR A 7 20.24 -17.27 -12.24
N GLY A 8 19.85 -16.03 -12.56
CA GLY A 8 20.59 -14.84 -12.93
C GLY A 8 19.68 -13.60 -12.91
N ARG A 9 20.18 -12.48 -12.39
CA ARG A 9 19.48 -11.20 -12.35
C ARG A 9 19.61 -10.52 -13.71
N ASN A 10 18.52 -10.43 -14.49
CA ASN A 10 18.49 -9.71 -15.76
C ASN A 10 18.00 -8.25 -15.61
N ARG A 11 18.15 -7.63 -14.43
CA ARG A 11 17.80 -6.20 -14.20
C ARG A 11 18.74 -5.20 -14.88
N THR A 12 19.72 -5.69 -15.65
CA THR A 12 20.75 -4.87 -16.30
C THR A 12 20.78 -5.13 -17.80
N VAL A 13 19.66 -4.92 -18.47
CA VAL A 13 19.73 -4.58 -19.90
C VAL A 13 20.01 -3.09 -19.97
N ASN A 14 21.20 -2.74 -20.45
CA ASN A 14 21.66 -1.35 -20.50
C ASN A 14 20.98 -0.64 -21.67
N HIS A 15 19.75 -0.17 -21.46
CA HIS A 15 19.00 0.60 -22.43
C HIS A 15 19.55 2.03 -22.53
N SER A 16 19.36 2.68 -23.68
CA SER A 16 19.78 4.07 -23.93
C SER A 16 19.08 5.09 -23.03
N SER A 17 17.88 4.77 -22.53
CA SER A 17 17.12 5.57 -21.58
C SER A 17 16.23 4.70 -20.70
N PHE A 18 15.77 5.21 -19.54
CA PHE A 18 14.79 4.51 -18.71
C PHE A 18 13.45 4.31 -19.42
N MET A 19 13.11 5.15 -20.41
CA MET A 19 11.89 5.00 -21.20
C MET A 19 11.98 3.84 -22.20
N ASP A 20 13.16 3.57 -22.73
CA ASP A 20 13.38 2.38 -23.56
C ASP A 20 13.31 1.10 -22.71
N ASP A 21 13.87 1.15 -21.49
CA ASP A 21 13.76 0.07 -20.50
C ASP A 21 12.28 -0.17 -20.09
N TYR A 22 11.55 0.91 -19.80
CA TYR A 22 10.11 0.86 -19.52
C TYR A 22 9.33 0.14 -20.62
N LYS A 23 9.52 0.54 -21.88
CA LYS A 23 8.84 -0.05 -23.03
C LYS A 23 9.19 -1.52 -23.24
N ALA A 24 10.44 -1.89 -22.99
CA ALA A 24 10.90 -3.28 -23.12
C ALA A 24 10.30 -4.20 -22.05
N LYS A 25 9.94 -3.65 -20.88
CA LYS A 25 9.35 -4.37 -19.74
C LYS A 25 7.82 -4.43 -19.75
N LEU A 26 7.18 -3.72 -20.68
CA LEU A 26 5.72 -3.64 -20.76
C LEU A 26 5.12 -4.97 -21.23
N ILE A 27 4.22 -5.53 -20.42
CA ILE A 27 3.49 -6.79 -20.69
C ILE A 27 2.01 -6.64 -20.29
N THR A 28 1.17 -7.58 -20.74
CA THR A 28 -0.24 -7.61 -20.30
C THR A 28 -0.38 -8.15 -18.87
N ALA A 29 -1.51 -7.87 -18.23
CA ALA A 29 -1.82 -8.42 -16.91
C ALA A 29 -1.85 -9.95 -16.91
N GLU A 30 -2.33 -10.59 -17.97
CA GLU A 30 -2.35 -12.04 -18.14
C GLU A 30 -0.94 -12.62 -18.27
N GLN A 31 -0.06 -11.96 -19.02
CA GLN A 31 1.35 -12.34 -19.11
C GLN A 31 2.03 -12.22 -17.74
N ALA A 32 1.76 -11.13 -17.01
CA ALA A 32 2.29 -10.91 -15.67
C ALA A 32 1.79 -11.98 -14.68
N ALA A 33 0.48 -12.26 -14.68
CA ALA A 33 -0.12 -13.33 -13.90
C ALA A 33 0.47 -14.70 -14.26
N GLY A 34 0.82 -14.92 -15.53
CA GLY A 34 1.50 -16.10 -16.05
C GLY A 34 2.87 -16.39 -15.43
N LEU A 35 3.51 -15.38 -14.82
CA LEU A 35 4.79 -15.51 -14.13
C LEU A 35 4.66 -16.19 -12.75
N VAL A 36 3.45 -16.22 -12.18
CA VAL A 36 3.14 -16.92 -10.92
C VAL A 36 2.98 -18.42 -11.18
N ARG A 37 3.54 -19.22 -10.27
CA ARG A 37 3.61 -20.68 -10.32
C ARG A 37 3.04 -21.27 -9.03
N SER A 38 2.56 -22.51 -9.12
CA SER A 38 2.13 -23.26 -7.93
C SER A 38 3.23 -23.33 -6.88
N GLY A 39 2.88 -23.12 -5.62
CA GLY A 39 3.83 -23.11 -4.49
C GLY A 39 4.53 -21.76 -4.25
N ASP A 40 4.28 -20.74 -5.07
CA ASP A 40 4.88 -19.43 -4.85
C ASP A 40 4.34 -18.73 -3.60
N ALA A 41 5.24 -17.99 -2.94
CA ALA A 41 4.86 -16.87 -2.11
C ALA A 41 4.89 -15.59 -2.97
N LEU A 42 3.76 -14.89 -3.01
CA LEU A 42 3.53 -13.61 -3.67
C LEU A 42 3.29 -12.54 -2.62
N PHE A 43 3.94 -11.39 -2.74
CA PHE A 43 3.70 -10.24 -1.88
C PHE A 43 3.09 -9.09 -2.68
N THR A 44 1.92 -8.59 -2.27
CA THR A 44 1.21 -7.51 -2.98
C THR A 44 1.04 -6.21 -2.20
N GLY A 45 1.47 -6.17 -0.94
CA GLY A 45 1.31 -5.00 -0.08
C GLY A 45 -0.12 -4.87 0.43
N GLY A 46 -0.70 -3.68 0.36
CA GLY A 46 -2.04 -3.43 0.89
C GLY A 46 -2.75 -2.22 0.31
N GLY A 47 -4.04 -2.08 0.63
CA GLY A 47 -4.85 -0.94 0.23
C GLY A 47 -4.86 -0.68 -1.29
N VAL A 48 -4.69 0.59 -1.68
CA VAL A 48 -4.69 1.01 -3.10
C VAL A 48 -3.46 0.56 -3.89
N ASN A 49 -2.46 -0.04 -3.21
CA ASN A 49 -1.27 -0.58 -3.85
C ASN A 49 -1.40 -2.04 -4.31
N ILE A 50 -2.50 -2.73 -3.97
CA ILE A 50 -2.79 -4.04 -4.54
C ILE A 50 -3.10 -3.85 -6.04
N PRO A 51 -2.31 -4.40 -6.97
CA PRO A 51 -2.41 -4.14 -8.41
C PRO A 51 -3.64 -4.80 -9.00
N LYS A 52 -4.62 -4.01 -9.41
CA LYS A 52 -5.97 -4.48 -9.72
C LYS A 52 -5.98 -5.37 -10.97
N ALA A 53 -5.35 -4.95 -12.07
CA ALA A 53 -5.38 -5.72 -13.30
C ALA A 53 -4.61 -7.03 -13.13
N PHE A 54 -3.42 -6.98 -12.52
CA PHE A 54 -2.65 -8.17 -12.16
C PHE A 54 -3.45 -9.12 -11.24
N SER A 55 -4.06 -8.60 -10.17
CA SER A 55 -4.84 -9.39 -9.21
C SER A 55 -6.07 -10.03 -9.86
N THR A 56 -6.77 -9.32 -10.75
CA THR A 56 -7.85 -9.89 -11.55
C THR A 56 -7.36 -11.01 -12.47
N ALA A 57 -6.28 -10.78 -13.22
CA ALA A 57 -5.70 -11.79 -14.10
C ALA A 57 -5.18 -13.02 -13.34
N LEU A 58 -4.60 -12.83 -12.15
CA LEU A 58 -4.17 -13.93 -11.28
C LEU A 58 -5.35 -14.75 -10.79
N GLY A 59 -6.44 -14.10 -10.37
CA GLY A 59 -7.66 -14.78 -9.95
C GLY A 59 -8.26 -15.67 -11.03
N ALA A 60 -8.20 -15.24 -12.30
CA ALA A 60 -8.68 -16.03 -13.44
C ALA A 60 -7.88 -17.35 -13.65
N ARG A 61 -6.68 -17.45 -13.08
CA ARG A 61 -5.81 -18.64 -13.15
C ARG A 61 -6.05 -19.65 -12.02
N ALA A 62 -7.11 -19.50 -11.22
CA ALA A 62 -7.39 -20.40 -10.09
C ALA A 62 -7.40 -21.88 -10.51
N SER A 63 -7.98 -22.24 -11.66
CA SER A 63 -8.01 -23.63 -12.12
C SER A 63 -6.62 -24.23 -12.39
N GLU A 64 -5.61 -23.41 -12.70
CA GLU A 64 -4.26 -23.80 -13.11
C GLU A 64 -3.25 -23.88 -11.95
N LEU A 65 -3.47 -23.13 -10.87
CA LEU A 65 -2.50 -22.92 -9.80
C LEU A 65 -2.86 -23.68 -8.53
N ARG A 66 -1.87 -24.10 -7.75
CA ARG A 66 -2.07 -24.74 -6.44
C ARG A 66 -1.10 -24.19 -5.41
N ASN A 67 -1.58 -24.04 -4.18
CA ASN A 67 -0.77 -23.64 -3.02
C ASN A 67 0.02 -22.32 -3.22
N VAL A 68 -0.58 -21.32 -3.85
CA VAL A 68 0.02 -19.98 -3.93
C VAL A 68 -0.33 -19.21 -2.66
N THR A 69 0.68 -18.76 -1.93
CA THR A 69 0.50 -17.91 -0.74
C THR A 69 0.56 -16.45 -1.15
N ILE A 70 -0.49 -15.68 -0.84
CA ILE A 70 -0.56 -14.25 -1.13
C ILE A 70 -0.47 -13.47 0.17
N LEU A 71 0.66 -12.80 0.38
CA LEU A 71 0.86 -11.85 1.46
C LEU A 71 0.24 -10.51 1.06
N GLN A 72 -0.88 -10.18 1.69
CA GLN A 72 -1.60 -8.93 1.48
C GLN A 72 -2.36 -8.52 2.75
N GLY A 73 -2.65 -7.23 2.91
CA GLY A 73 -3.51 -6.76 3.99
C GLY A 73 -4.32 -5.54 3.60
N PHE A 74 -5.43 -5.31 4.30
CA PHE A 74 -6.31 -4.17 4.05
C PHE A 74 -6.79 -4.11 2.58
N ALA A 75 -7.30 -5.24 2.08
CA ALA A 75 -7.83 -5.31 0.72
C ALA A 75 -9.04 -4.40 0.54
N MET A 76 -9.02 -3.60 -0.53
CA MET A 76 -10.05 -2.63 -0.88
C MET A 76 -10.96 -3.11 -2.03
N ALA A 77 -10.68 -4.30 -2.58
CA ALA A 77 -11.48 -4.95 -3.60
C ALA A 77 -11.43 -6.47 -3.41
N LEU A 78 -12.52 -7.15 -3.77
CA LEU A 78 -12.61 -8.60 -3.70
C LEU A 78 -12.22 -9.20 -5.06
N TYR A 79 -11.10 -9.92 -5.11
CA TYR A 79 -10.62 -10.60 -6.31
C TYR A 79 -11.02 -12.08 -6.32
N ASP A 80 -11.00 -12.72 -7.49
CA ASP A 80 -11.43 -14.13 -7.60
C ASP A 80 -10.54 -15.10 -6.80
N TYR A 81 -9.25 -14.80 -6.62
CA TYR A 81 -8.37 -15.59 -5.74
C TYR A 81 -8.78 -15.51 -4.25
N MET A 82 -9.64 -14.56 -3.88
CA MET A 82 -10.13 -14.36 -2.51
C MET A 82 -11.45 -15.08 -2.24
N LYS A 83 -12.03 -15.76 -3.23
CA LYS A 83 -13.31 -16.43 -3.13
C LYS A 83 -13.13 -17.91 -2.75
N PRO A 84 -14.15 -18.57 -2.13
CA PRO A 84 -14.00 -19.94 -1.64
C PRO A 84 -13.69 -20.94 -2.76
N GLU A 85 -14.14 -20.69 -3.99
CA GLU A 85 -13.87 -21.53 -5.16
C GLU A 85 -12.38 -21.63 -5.48
N ALA A 86 -11.59 -20.64 -5.05
CA ALA A 86 -10.16 -20.56 -5.30
C ALA A 86 -9.30 -21.10 -4.14
N LYS A 87 -9.92 -21.63 -3.08
CA LYS A 87 -9.25 -22.07 -1.83
C LYS A 87 -8.17 -23.16 -2.05
N GLU A 88 -8.36 -24.07 -2.99
CA GLU A 88 -7.35 -25.09 -3.32
C GLU A 88 -6.13 -24.50 -4.06
N SER A 89 -6.27 -23.27 -4.55
CA SER A 89 -5.32 -22.60 -5.44
C SER A 89 -4.52 -21.55 -4.69
N PHE A 90 -5.20 -20.78 -3.84
CA PHE A 90 -4.64 -19.64 -3.13
C PHE A 90 -4.91 -19.72 -1.62
N ASN A 91 -3.96 -19.20 -0.85
CA ASN A 91 -4.11 -18.91 0.57
C ASN A 91 -3.63 -17.48 0.83
N ILE A 92 -4.51 -16.65 1.37
CA ILE A 92 -4.19 -15.28 1.74
C ILE A 92 -3.60 -15.29 3.14
N GLU A 93 -2.37 -14.82 3.28
CA GLU A 93 -1.79 -14.54 4.59
C GLU A 93 -1.87 -13.04 4.85
N THR A 94 -2.74 -12.66 5.80
CA THR A 94 -2.96 -11.26 6.13
C THR A 94 -2.37 -10.87 7.46
N MET A 95 -1.75 -9.69 7.48
CA MET A 95 -1.29 -9.00 8.69
C MET A 95 -2.32 -8.01 9.23
N PHE A 96 -3.39 -7.71 8.47
CA PHE A 96 -4.44 -6.78 8.87
C PHE A 96 -5.82 -7.31 8.44
N VAL A 97 -6.71 -7.51 9.40
CA VAL A 97 -8.05 -8.07 9.15
C VAL A 97 -9.08 -6.97 8.92
N GLY A 98 -9.19 -6.53 7.66
CA GLY A 98 -10.25 -5.65 7.18
C GLY A 98 -11.54 -6.39 6.84
N PRO A 99 -12.56 -5.69 6.29
CA PRO A 99 -13.84 -6.31 5.94
C PRO A 99 -13.69 -7.49 4.97
N LEU A 100 -12.83 -7.37 3.96
CA LEU A 100 -12.63 -8.43 2.98
C LEU A 100 -11.85 -9.62 3.55
N GLU A 101 -10.86 -9.38 4.39
CA GLU A 101 -10.14 -10.46 5.06
C GLU A 101 -11.03 -11.26 6.01
N ARG A 102 -12.00 -10.62 6.69
CA ARG A 102 -12.99 -11.35 7.51
C ARG A 102 -13.78 -12.34 6.67
N ILE A 103 -14.26 -11.90 5.50
CA ILE A 103 -14.95 -12.76 4.53
C ILE A 103 -14.03 -13.90 4.07
N CYS A 104 -12.77 -13.60 3.73
CA CYS A 104 -11.80 -14.62 3.33
C CYS A 104 -11.54 -15.67 4.41
N MET A 105 -11.48 -15.24 5.68
CA MET A 105 -11.33 -16.13 6.83
C MET A 105 -12.56 -17.02 7.02
N GLU A 106 -13.76 -16.47 6.90
CA GLU A 106 -15.02 -17.24 6.93
C GLU A 106 -15.08 -18.27 5.80
N TRP A 107 -14.62 -17.91 4.61
CA TRP A 107 -14.52 -18.81 3.45
C TRP A 107 -13.32 -19.79 3.54
N GLY A 108 -12.46 -19.64 4.54
CA GLY A 108 -11.29 -20.50 4.74
C GLY A 108 -10.21 -20.36 3.67
N VAL A 109 -10.18 -19.25 2.93
CA VAL A 109 -9.16 -18.89 1.94
C VAL A 109 -8.19 -17.83 2.48
N GLY A 110 -8.45 -17.31 3.68
CA GLY A 110 -7.58 -16.37 4.39
C GLY A 110 -7.15 -16.85 5.78
N THR A 111 -5.89 -16.58 6.12
CA THR A 111 -5.27 -16.86 7.41
C THR A 111 -4.68 -15.58 7.99
N TYR A 112 -4.99 -15.27 9.24
CA TYR A 112 -4.36 -14.16 9.96
C TYR A 112 -2.99 -14.56 10.52
N LYS A 113 -1.98 -13.72 10.28
CA LYS A 113 -0.62 -13.86 10.83
C LYS A 113 -0.34 -12.69 11.79
N PRO A 114 -0.37 -12.93 13.12
CA PRO A 114 -0.21 -11.87 14.10
C PRO A 114 1.23 -11.36 14.16
N HIS A 115 1.42 -10.10 13.77
CA HIS A 115 2.70 -9.39 13.84
C HIS A 115 2.48 -7.91 14.16
N SER A 116 3.51 -7.23 14.68
CA SER A 116 3.50 -5.76 14.71
C SER A 116 3.62 -5.23 13.29
N PHE A 117 2.87 -4.18 12.93
CA PHE A 117 3.00 -3.55 11.62
C PHE A 117 4.42 -3.00 11.39
N SER A 118 5.08 -2.54 12.46
CA SER A 118 6.48 -2.10 12.42
C SER A 118 7.48 -3.22 12.09
N ASP A 119 7.05 -4.50 12.14
CA ASP A 119 7.89 -5.67 11.89
C ASP A 119 7.74 -6.22 10.46
N LEU A 120 7.06 -5.49 9.57
CA LEU A 120 6.75 -5.93 8.22
C LEU A 120 7.99 -6.35 7.40
N GLY A 121 9.13 -5.70 7.62
CA GLY A 121 10.40 -6.12 7.01
C GLY A 121 10.77 -7.57 7.37
N ASN A 122 10.72 -7.94 8.65
CA ASN A 122 11.01 -9.31 9.09
C ASN A 122 9.95 -10.31 8.63
N VAL A 123 8.69 -9.89 8.51
CA VAL A 123 7.63 -10.71 7.92
C VAL A 123 7.98 -11.02 6.46
N ALA A 124 8.37 -10.01 5.67
CA ALA A 124 8.77 -10.19 4.28
C ALA A 124 10.02 -11.10 4.13
N LEU A 125 11.05 -10.92 4.98
CA LEU A 125 12.24 -11.78 4.96
C LEU A 125 11.91 -13.25 5.22
N LYS A 126 11.01 -13.52 6.18
CA LYS A 126 10.58 -14.90 6.50
C LYS A 126 9.72 -15.51 5.40
N ALA A 127 8.86 -14.70 4.79
CA ALA A 127 8.02 -15.13 3.68
C ALA A 127 8.84 -15.40 2.40
N ALA A 128 9.96 -14.70 2.23
CA ALA A 128 10.86 -14.78 1.09
C ALA A 128 10.10 -14.87 -0.25
N PRO A 129 9.22 -13.89 -0.55
CA PRO A 129 8.35 -13.98 -1.72
C PRO A 129 9.17 -14.02 -3.00
N ARG A 130 8.90 -15.01 -3.83
CA ARG A 130 9.53 -15.11 -5.15
C ARG A 130 9.03 -13.99 -6.07
N VAL A 131 7.74 -13.67 -5.95
CA VAL A 131 7.05 -12.66 -6.76
C VAL A 131 6.61 -11.50 -5.86
N VAL A 132 6.87 -10.28 -6.30
CA VAL A 132 6.34 -9.06 -5.72
C VAL A 132 5.54 -8.34 -6.80
N ALA A 133 4.31 -7.94 -6.51
CA ALA A 133 3.47 -7.19 -7.44
C ALA A 133 2.82 -5.99 -6.74
N PHE A 134 2.98 -4.78 -7.25
CA PHE A 134 2.46 -3.57 -6.60
C PHE A 134 2.03 -2.52 -7.61
N SER A 135 1.07 -1.68 -7.23
CA SER A 135 0.72 -0.49 -8.00
C SER A 135 1.66 0.67 -7.70
N ALA A 136 1.94 1.51 -8.69
CA ALA A 136 2.71 2.73 -8.53
C ALA A 136 2.23 3.85 -9.48
N THR A 137 2.69 5.08 -9.22
CA THR A 137 2.52 6.19 -10.15
C THR A 137 3.33 5.96 -11.44
N PRO A 138 3.05 6.72 -12.51
CA PRO A 138 3.99 6.83 -13.63
C PRO A 138 5.38 7.27 -13.19
N PRO A 139 6.43 6.90 -13.94
CA PRO A 139 7.79 7.33 -13.63
C PRO A 139 7.90 8.86 -13.72
N ASP A 140 8.66 9.44 -12.79
CA ASP A 140 9.09 10.83 -12.88
C ASP A 140 10.15 11.04 -13.98
N LYS A 141 10.63 12.28 -14.11
CA LYS A 141 11.65 12.66 -15.09
C LYS A 141 12.98 11.92 -14.93
N ASP A 142 13.24 11.34 -13.75
CA ASP A 142 14.48 10.67 -13.39
C ASP A 142 14.31 9.14 -13.39
N GLY A 143 13.15 8.64 -13.86
CA GLY A 143 12.88 7.20 -14.01
C GLY A 143 12.41 6.51 -12.73
N PHE A 144 11.92 7.24 -11.73
CA PHE A 144 11.37 6.66 -10.50
C PHE A 144 9.86 6.61 -10.53
N VAL A 145 9.29 5.43 -10.29
CA VAL A 145 7.88 5.29 -9.93
C VAL A 145 7.72 5.48 -8.41
N ASN A 146 6.53 5.86 -7.97
CA ASN A 146 6.22 6.05 -6.56
C ASN A 146 5.20 5.02 -6.08
N LYS A 147 5.52 4.32 -4.99
CA LYS A 147 4.62 3.36 -4.34
C LYS A 147 3.42 4.03 -3.65
N SER A 148 3.23 5.34 -3.74
CA SER A 148 2.01 6.04 -3.36
C SER A 148 1.54 5.75 -1.91
N CYS A 149 0.23 5.87 -1.70
CA CYS A 149 -0.45 5.90 -0.41
C CYS A 149 -0.19 4.70 0.49
N PHE A 150 0.09 3.50 -0.03
CA PHE A 150 0.37 2.31 0.78
C PHE A 150 1.81 1.83 0.58
N GLY A 151 2.72 2.69 0.14
CA GLY A 151 4.11 2.32 -0.14
C GLY A 151 4.88 1.76 1.06
N SER A 152 4.48 2.08 2.31
CA SER A 152 5.06 1.48 3.51
C SER A 152 4.70 0.00 3.70
N PHE A 153 3.63 -0.48 3.08
CA PHE A 153 3.25 -1.89 3.08
C PHE A 153 4.16 -2.75 2.19
N LEU A 154 5.14 -2.14 1.50
CA LEU A 154 6.10 -2.86 0.67
C LEU A 154 7.54 -2.49 1.08
N PRO A 155 8.16 -3.25 1.99
CA PRO A 155 9.56 -3.04 2.38
C PRO A 155 10.49 -3.21 1.17
N LYS A 156 11.28 -2.19 0.86
CA LYS A 156 12.14 -2.24 -0.34
C LYS A 156 13.26 -3.28 -0.19
N LYS A 157 14.03 -3.18 0.90
CA LYS A 157 15.23 -4.01 1.12
C LYS A 157 14.90 -5.47 1.44
N GLU A 158 13.84 -5.67 2.21
CA GLU A 158 13.46 -6.98 2.74
C GLU A 158 12.53 -7.77 1.79
N CYS A 159 11.83 -7.10 0.88
CA CYS A 159 10.83 -7.71 0.01
C CYS A 159 11.16 -7.51 -1.48
N LEU A 160 11.21 -6.26 -1.94
CA LEU A 160 11.35 -5.94 -3.36
C LEU A 160 12.73 -6.32 -3.93
N GLU A 161 13.80 -5.90 -3.28
CA GLU A 161 15.18 -6.17 -3.72
C GLU A 161 15.52 -7.66 -3.85
N PRO A 162 15.19 -8.54 -2.88
CA PRO A 162 15.50 -9.97 -2.96
C PRO A 162 14.55 -10.79 -3.84
N ALA A 163 13.37 -10.26 -4.22
CA ALA A 163 12.42 -10.98 -5.06
C ALA A 163 13.00 -11.31 -6.43
N GLU A 164 12.65 -12.48 -6.97
CA GLU A 164 13.08 -12.91 -8.30
C GLU A 164 12.28 -12.25 -9.43
N VAL A 165 11.03 -11.88 -9.15
CA VAL A 165 10.12 -11.26 -10.11
C VAL A 165 9.44 -10.07 -9.45
N VAL A 166 9.70 -8.87 -9.97
CA VAL A 166 9.06 -7.62 -9.54
C VAL A 166 8.16 -7.10 -10.65
N ILE A 167 6.86 -7.08 -10.39
CA ILE A 167 5.81 -6.60 -11.29
C ILE A 167 5.29 -5.26 -10.77
N CYS A 168 5.31 -4.23 -11.60
CA CYS A 168 4.78 -2.92 -11.26
C CYS A 168 3.56 -2.60 -12.15
N GLU A 169 2.41 -2.34 -11.53
CA GLU A 169 1.21 -1.86 -12.22
C GLU A 169 1.14 -0.32 -12.14
N ILE A 170 1.28 0.35 -13.27
CA ILE A 170 1.27 1.81 -13.36
C ILE A 170 -0.18 2.30 -13.41
N ASN A 171 -0.52 3.22 -12.51
CA ASN A 171 -1.83 3.84 -12.42
C ASN A 171 -1.72 5.36 -12.22
N ASN A 172 -2.22 6.14 -13.18
CA ASN A 172 -2.23 7.61 -13.15
C ASN A 172 -3.11 8.21 -12.05
N HIS A 173 -4.02 7.43 -11.45
CA HIS A 173 -4.88 7.89 -10.36
C HIS A 173 -4.20 7.83 -9.00
N LEU A 174 -3.04 7.16 -8.89
CA LEU A 174 -2.28 7.13 -7.65
C LEU A 174 -1.55 8.47 -7.43
N PRO A 175 -1.65 9.07 -6.24
CA PRO A 175 -0.91 10.28 -5.92
C PRO A 175 0.57 9.97 -5.66
N TRP A 176 1.41 10.98 -5.87
CA TRP A 176 2.82 10.90 -5.54
C TRP A 176 3.03 11.19 -4.05
N CYS A 177 3.45 10.21 -3.26
CA CYS A 177 3.76 10.44 -1.85
C CYS A 177 5.24 10.76 -1.65
N SER A 178 5.55 11.82 -0.91
CA SER A 178 6.93 12.24 -0.63
C SER A 178 7.68 11.24 0.26
N GLY A 179 8.92 10.93 -0.08
CA GLY A 179 9.81 10.06 0.69
C GLY A 179 10.67 9.17 -0.21
N GLU A 180 11.96 9.01 0.11
CA GLU A 180 12.87 8.19 -0.70
C GLU A 180 12.49 6.71 -0.68
N ASP A 181 11.99 6.21 0.45
CA ASP A 181 11.55 4.81 0.58
C ASP A 181 10.33 4.46 -0.29
N PHE A 182 9.65 5.47 -0.85
CA PHE A 182 8.52 5.27 -1.76
C PHE A 182 8.94 5.21 -3.23
N LYS A 183 10.19 5.56 -3.55
CA LYS A 183 10.70 5.55 -4.92
C LYS A 183 11.29 4.19 -5.30
N VAL A 184 10.95 3.73 -6.50
CA VAL A 184 11.52 2.54 -7.13
C VAL A 184 11.93 2.94 -8.54
N HIS A 185 13.19 2.77 -8.91
CA HIS A 185 13.64 3.10 -10.26
C HIS A 185 13.18 2.01 -11.25
N ILE A 186 12.92 2.36 -12.52
CA ILE A 186 12.51 1.39 -13.55
C ILE A 186 13.50 0.22 -13.68
N SER A 187 14.80 0.46 -13.46
CA SER A 187 15.82 -0.61 -13.48
C SER A 187 15.65 -1.66 -12.37
N GLU A 188 14.90 -1.36 -11.32
CA GLU A 188 14.62 -2.28 -10.20
C GLU A 188 13.36 -3.14 -10.45
N ILE A 189 12.63 -2.88 -11.54
CA ILE A 189 11.39 -3.55 -11.92
C ILE A 189 11.68 -4.52 -13.06
N ASP A 190 11.11 -5.72 -13.01
CA ASP A 190 11.30 -6.75 -14.03
C ASP A 190 10.21 -6.65 -15.12
N PHE A 191 8.96 -6.38 -14.73
CA PHE A 191 7.83 -6.28 -15.65
C PHE A 191 6.87 -5.15 -15.27
N ILE A 192 6.28 -4.53 -16.28
CA ILE A 192 5.37 -3.39 -16.13
C ILE A 192 4.03 -3.72 -16.76
N VAL A 193 2.96 -3.41 -16.04
CA VAL A 193 1.57 -3.44 -16.53
C VAL A 193 1.02 -2.02 -16.43
N GLU A 194 0.21 -1.57 -17.39
CA GLU A 194 -0.48 -0.28 -17.29
C GLU A 194 -1.98 -0.51 -17.03
N ASN A 195 -2.51 0.13 -15.99
CA ASN A 195 -3.92 0.08 -15.65
C ASN A 195 -4.37 1.37 -14.94
N ASN A 196 -5.02 2.26 -15.69
CA ASN A 196 -5.58 3.51 -15.18
C ASN A 196 -7.00 3.31 -14.63
N SER A 197 -7.14 2.41 -13.66
CA SER A 197 -8.40 2.21 -12.95
C SER A 197 -8.56 3.24 -11.83
N PRO A 198 -9.77 3.76 -11.57
CA PRO A 198 -10.03 4.54 -10.36
C PRO A 198 -9.59 3.77 -9.10
N ILE A 199 -8.96 4.49 -8.18
CA ILE A 199 -8.56 3.94 -6.88
C ILE A 199 -9.74 3.98 -5.90
N PHE A 200 -9.69 3.12 -4.89
CA PHE A 200 -10.73 3.06 -3.86
C PHE A 200 -10.87 4.40 -3.13
N GLU A 201 -12.12 4.81 -2.89
CA GLU A 201 -12.43 5.96 -2.04
C GLU A 201 -13.01 5.47 -0.71
N LEU A 202 -12.51 6.03 0.38
CA LEU A 202 -13.06 5.77 1.70
C LEU A 202 -14.52 6.30 1.73
N PRO A 203 -15.51 5.46 2.05
CA PRO A 203 -16.87 5.93 2.21
C PRO A 203 -16.95 6.90 3.40
N GLU A 204 -17.89 7.85 3.32
CA GLU A 204 -18.16 8.73 4.44
C GLU A 204 -18.65 7.89 5.64
N ILE A 205 -18.01 8.10 6.80
CA ILE A 205 -18.38 7.44 8.04
C ILE A 205 -19.13 8.47 8.88
N PRO A 206 -20.45 8.33 9.07
CA PRO A 206 -21.24 9.25 9.88
C PRO A 206 -20.69 9.34 11.31
N ILE A 207 -20.63 10.55 11.83
CA ILE A 207 -20.23 10.80 13.22
C ILE A 207 -21.47 10.72 14.11
N THR A 208 -21.41 9.87 15.12
CA THR A 208 -22.49 9.72 16.12
C THR A 208 -22.40 10.78 17.22
N ASP A 209 -23.51 11.01 17.93
CA ASP A 209 -23.54 11.90 19.11
C ASP A 209 -22.62 11.43 20.25
N VAL A 210 -22.35 10.12 20.33
CA VAL A 210 -21.42 9.57 21.31
C VAL A 210 -19.99 9.95 20.92
N GLU A 211 -19.63 9.79 19.64
CA GLU A 211 -18.30 10.17 19.13
C GLU A 211 -18.05 11.67 19.20
N ASN A 212 -19.05 12.51 18.91
CA ASN A 212 -18.93 13.97 19.08
C ASN A 212 -18.63 14.37 20.54
N ARG A 213 -19.31 13.75 21.51
CA ARG A 213 -19.05 14.01 22.93
C ARG A 213 -17.65 13.53 23.35
N MET A 214 -17.24 12.33 22.92
CA MET A 214 -15.89 11.82 23.18
C MET A 214 -14.82 12.72 22.56
N ALA A 215 -15.01 13.17 21.33
CA ALA A 215 -14.11 14.07 20.64
C ALA A 215 -13.95 15.40 21.40
N GLY A 216 -15.02 15.96 21.95
CA GLY A 216 -14.96 17.17 22.79
C GLY A 216 -14.01 17.02 23.97
N TYR A 217 -14.16 15.94 24.75
CA TYR A 217 -13.25 15.66 25.88
C TYR A 217 -11.80 15.47 25.42
N ILE A 218 -11.59 14.79 24.30
CA ILE A 218 -10.24 14.55 23.76
C ILE A 218 -9.57 15.85 23.31
N VAL A 219 -10.31 16.72 22.61
CA VAL A 219 -9.77 17.97 22.06
C VAL A 219 -9.38 18.95 23.16
N GLU A 220 -10.09 18.96 24.29
CA GLU A 220 -9.69 19.75 25.47
C GLU A 220 -8.32 19.33 26.02
N MET A 221 -7.97 18.04 25.91
CA MET A 221 -6.69 17.49 26.37
C MET A 221 -5.53 17.73 25.40
N ILE A 222 -5.75 18.34 24.22
CA ILE A 222 -4.70 18.57 23.21
C ILE A 222 -4.21 20.02 23.29
N PRO A 223 -2.99 20.28 23.80
CA PRO A 223 -2.38 21.61 23.72
C PRO A 223 -2.09 22.07 22.28
N ASP A 224 -2.00 23.37 22.08
CA ASP A 224 -1.40 23.93 20.87
C ASP A 224 0.07 23.48 20.76
N GLY A 225 0.52 23.21 19.53
CA GLY A 225 1.87 22.71 19.28
C GLY A 225 2.07 21.20 19.47
N SER A 226 1.03 20.46 19.88
CA SER A 226 1.12 19.00 20.01
C SER A 226 1.39 18.30 18.68
N THR A 227 2.14 17.18 18.73
CA THR A 227 2.25 16.25 17.61
C THR A 227 1.18 15.17 17.76
N ILE A 228 0.24 15.13 16.83
CA ILE A 228 -0.92 14.23 16.89
C ILE A 228 -0.76 13.00 15.99
N GLN A 229 -1.45 11.94 16.40
CA GLN A 229 -1.70 10.72 15.63
C GLN A 229 -3.21 10.45 15.71
N LEU A 230 -3.85 10.23 14.57
CA LEU A 230 -5.28 9.92 14.50
C LEU A 230 -5.50 8.75 13.55
N GLY A 231 -6.40 7.84 13.92
CA GLY A 231 -6.93 6.83 13.00
C GLY A 231 -8.01 7.41 12.09
N PHE A 232 -8.57 6.56 11.23
CA PHE A 232 -9.80 6.83 10.48
C PHE A 232 -11.01 6.18 11.17
N GLY A 233 -12.21 6.71 10.96
CA GLY A 233 -13.44 6.26 11.63
C GLY A 233 -14.23 7.41 12.23
N GLY A 234 -15.44 7.16 12.72
CA GLY A 234 -16.34 8.21 13.23
C GLY A 234 -15.69 9.08 14.31
N LEU A 235 -15.09 8.47 15.35
CA LEU A 235 -14.35 9.21 16.38
C LEU A 235 -13.14 9.99 15.84
N GLY A 236 -12.32 9.39 14.98
CA GLY A 236 -11.15 10.05 14.39
C GLY A 236 -11.54 11.27 13.54
N ASN A 237 -12.60 11.13 12.75
CA ASN A 237 -13.18 12.20 11.95
C ASN A 237 -13.74 13.32 12.85
N ALA A 238 -14.47 12.97 13.91
CA ALA A 238 -15.01 13.92 14.88
C ALA A 238 -13.91 14.76 15.55
N ILE A 239 -12.83 14.12 16.00
CA ILE A 239 -11.66 14.83 16.54
C ILE A 239 -11.10 15.76 15.48
N GLY A 240 -10.86 15.28 14.25
CA GLY A 240 -10.38 16.10 13.14
C GLY A 240 -11.20 17.37 12.90
N HIS A 241 -12.53 17.28 12.92
CA HIS A 241 -13.42 18.44 12.76
C HIS A 241 -13.41 19.43 13.93
N MET A 242 -13.02 18.99 15.13
CA MET A 242 -12.97 19.85 16.32
C MET A 242 -11.59 20.49 16.53
N LEU A 243 -10.56 20.03 15.79
CA LEU A 243 -9.21 20.58 15.87
C LEU A 243 -9.05 21.95 15.20
N TYR A 244 -10.04 22.48 14.49
CA TYR A 244 -9.97 23.80 13.82
C TYR A 244 -9.65 24.97 14.76
N SER A 245 -9.90 24.79 16.06
CA SER A 245 -9.58 25.80 17.10
C SER A 245 -8.13 25.76 17.58
N LYS A 246 -7.38 24.70 17.27
CA LYS A 246 -5.99 24.50 17.71
C LYS A 246 -4.99 25.20 16.78
N LYS A 247 -3.76 25.37 17.26
CA LYS A 247 -2.68 26.06 16.54
C LYS A 247 -1.37 25.28 16.58
N ASP A 248 -0.58 25.45 15.52
CA ASP A 248 0.77 24.91 15.35
C ASP A 248 0.88 23.38 15.54
N LEU A 249 -0.18 22.64 15.27
CA LEU A 249 -0.15 21.19 15.43
C LEU A 249 0.88 20.57 14.48
N GLY A 250 1.54 19.52 14.94
CA GLY A 250 2.31 18.61 14.11
C GLY A 250 1.56 17.29 13.92
N MET A 251 1.95 16.51 12.92
CA MET A 251 1.39 15.17 12.74
C MET A 251 2.52 14.15 12.48
N HIS A 252 2.45 13.06 13.23
CA HIS A 252 3.23 11.85 13.02
C HIS A 252 2.26 10.70 13.25
N SER A 253 1.70 10.15 12.17
CA SER A 253 0.58 9.24 12.26
C SER A 253 0.74 8.01 11.39
N GLU A 254 0.30 6.85 11.86
CA GLU A 254 0.26 5.65 11.01
C GLU A 254 -0.50 5.92 9.70
N VAL A 255 -1.71 6.49 9.82
CA VAL A 255 -2.58 6.83 8.71
C VAL A 255 -2.88 8.33 8.65
N VAL A 256 -3.03 8.87 7.45
CA VAL A 256 -3.62 10.19 7.18
C VAL A 256 -4.90 10.05 6.35
N THR A 257 -5.86 10.93 6.64
CA THR A 257 -7.23 10.92 6.09
C THR A 257 -7.60 12.31 5.58
N PRO A 258 -8.78 12.48 4.93
CA PRO A 258 -9.20 13.78 4.38
C PRO A 258 -9.18 14.96 5.37
N SER A 259 -9.35 14.72 6.67
CA SER A 259 -9.30 15.80 7.66
C SER A 259 -7.93 16.49 7.71
N VAL A 260 -6.86 15.78 7.36
CA VAL A 260 -5.49 16.30 7.42
C VAL A 260 -5.26 17.40 6.39
N THR A 261 -5.69 17.20 5.15
CA THR A 261 -5.52 18.21 4.08
C THR A 261 -6.32 19.48 4.40
N GLU A 262 -7.51 19.33 4.98
CA GLU A 262 -8.34 20.46 5.39
C GLU A 262 -7.72 21.24 6.57
N LEU A 263 -7.19 20.55 7.59
CA LEU A 263 -6.50 21.19 8.71
C LEU A 263 -5.18 21.85 8.31
N VAL A 264 -4.47 21.33 7.31
CA VAL A 264 -3.29 21.98 6.72
C VAL A 264 -3.70 23.26 5.99
N LYS A 265 -4.73 23.20 5.12
CA LYS A 265 -5.24 24.39 4.41
C LYS A 265 -5.73 25.47 5.39
N ALA A 266 -6.30 25.07 6.52
CA ALA A 266 -6.73 25.98 7.58
C ALA A 266 -5.57 26.56 8.43
N GLY A 267 -4.32 26.11 8.23
CA GLY A 267 -3.15 26.56 8.99
C GLY A 267 -3.08 25.99 10.42
N VAL A 268 -3.91 25.00 10.75
CA VAL A 268 -3.96 24.35 12.06
C VAL A 268 -2.78 23.40 12.22
N ILE A 269 -2.55 22.55 11.21
CA ILE A 269 -1.39 21.65 11.14
C ILE A 269 -0.29 22.35 10.36
N THR A 270 0.78 22.73 11.05
CA THR A 270 1.97 23.36 10.44
C THR A 270 3.20 22.47 10.54
N GLY A 271 3.25 21.56 11.52
CA GLY A 271 4.42 20.75 11.82
C GLY A 271 5.63 21.54 12.37
N GLY A 272 5.50 22.86 12.57
CA GLY A 272 6.63 23.73 12.93
C GLY A 272 7.24 23.46 14.30
N LYS A 273 6.45 22.89 15.22
CA LYS A 273 6.88 22.55 16.59
C LYS A 273 7.33 21.09 16.77
N LYS A 274 7.34 20.29 15.70
CA LYS A 274 7.80 18.90 15.78
C LYS A 274 9.31 18.84 16.02
N ASN A 275 9.75 17.90 16.84
CA ASN A 275 11.17 17.58 17.04
C ASN A 275 11.75 16.64 15.97
N PHE A 276 10.89 15.97 15.20
CA PHE A 276 11.26 15.03 14.14
C PHE A 276 10.56 15.39 12.83
N TYR A 277 11.36 15.65 11.79
CA TYR A 277 10.90 16.22 10.52
C TYR A 277 9.98 17.44 10.71
N PRO A 278 10.51 18.57 11.24
CA PRO A 278 9.74 19.81 11.38
C PRO A 278 9.21 20.29 10.03
N GLY A 279 8.01 20.87 10.05
CA GLY A 279 7.31 21.36 8.85
C GLY A 279 6.74 20.27 7.94
N LYS A 280 6.86 18.98 8.32
CA LYS A 280 6.36 17.85 7.53
C LYS A 280 5.35 17.03 8.31
N ILE A 281 4.34 16.51 7.61
CA ILE A 281 3.52 15.41 8.11
C ILE A 281 4.29 14.12 7.83
N VAL A 282 4.40 13.26 8.85
CA VAL A 282 5.05 11.94 8.71
C VAL A 282 3.95 10.89 8.82
N THR A 283 3.90 9.98 7.85
CA THR A 283 2.89 8.93 7.86
C THR A 283 3.35 7.63 7.20
N ALA A 284 2.75 6.51 7.60
CA ALA A 284 2.98 5.23 6.97
C ALA A 284 2.09 5.07 5.73
N PHE A 285 0.80 5.45 5.81
CA PHE A 285 -0.10 5.34 4.67
C PHE A 285 -1.21 6.39 4.63
N ALA A 286 -1.85 6.55 3.48
CA ALA A 286 -2.90 7.53 3.26
C ALA A 286 -4.16 6.87 2.66
N VAL A 287 -5.34 7.22 3.15
CA VAL A 287 -6.60 6.70 2.60
C VAL A 287 -7.70 7.74 2.74
N GLY A 288 -8.50 7.93 1.70
CA GLY A 288 -9.51 8.99 1.71
C GLY A 288 -10.32 9.04 0.43
N THR A 289 -10.82 10.22 0.11
CA THR A 289 -11.62 10.49 -1.08
C THR A 289 -10.72 10.87 -2.26
N ASN A 290 -11.30 10.91 -3.45
CA ASN A 290 -10.64 11.42 -4.65
C ASN A 290 -10.12 12.85 -4.49
N GLN A 291 -10.82 13.70 -3.72
CA GLN A 291 -10.32 15.05 -3.45
C GLN A 291 -9.08 15.02 -2.57
N PHE A 292 -9.11 14.21 -1.50
CA PHE A 292 -7.95 14.02 -0.64
C PHE A 292 -6.73 13.53 -1.43
N TYR A 293 -6.89 12.53 -2.31
CA TYR A 293 -5.78 12.05 -3.13
C TYR A 293 -5.22 13.11 -4.07
N ARG A 294 -6.05 14.03 -4.60
CA ARG A 294 -5.58 15.15 -5.43
C ARG A 294 -4.85 16.24 -4.62
N ASP A 295 -5.11 16.33 -3.32
CA ASP A 295 -4.51 17.31 -2.43
C ASP A 295 -3.15 16.85 -1.86
N LEU A 296 -2.81 15.56 -2.01
CA LEU A 296 -1.51 14.99 -1.64
C LEU A 296 -0.41 15.37 -2.64
#